data_AF-A0A534ND31-F1
#
_entry.id   AF-A0A534ND31-F1
#
_cell.length_a   1.000
_cell.length_b   1.000
_cell.length_c   1.000
_cell.angle_alpha   90.00
_cell.angle_beta   90.00
_cell.angle_gamma   90.00
#
_symmetry.space_group_name_H-M   'P 1'
#
loop_
_entity.id
_entity.type
_entity.pdbx_description
1 polymer ?
#
loop_
_entity_poly.entity_id
_entity_poly.type
_entity_poly.pdbx_seq_one_letter_code
_entity_poly.pdbx_strand_id
1 'polypeptide(L)'
;MILVLFFGLAATWRWTSLGQSFDVATIASWEASLEESRLAPLYVIGAYLLGGLLAFPVTLLIAATAFAFGPWTAFIYSLLGCVSSATLVYGIGRALGRDTVVR
;
A
#
# COMPACT_ATOMS: atom_id res chain seq x y z
N MET A 1 -13.05 -20.36 -5.75
CA MET A 1 -11.81 -20.21 -6.55
C MET A 1 -11.13 -18.86 -6.36
N ILE A 2 -11.83 -17.72 -6.52
CA ILE A 2 -11.27 -16.37 -6.28
C ILE A 2 -10.66 -16.17 -4.88
N LEU A 3 -11.31 -16.65 -3.81
CA LEU A 3 -10.78 -16.54 -2.45
C LEU A 3 -9.44 -17.26 -2.26
N VAL A 4 -9.23 -18.40 -2.93
CA VAL A 4 -7.97 -19.17 -2.87
C VAL A 4 -6.85 -18.43 -3.61
N LEU A 5 -7.17 -17.70 -4.69
CA LEU A 5 -6.22 -16.87 -5.41
C LEU A 5 -5.75 -15.68 -4.54
N PHE A 6 -6.69 -14.99 -3.87
CA PHE A 6 -6.37 -13.90 -2.94
C PHE A 6 -5.58 -14.38 -1.72
N PHE A 7 -5.95 -15.53 -1.15
CA PHE A 7 -5.17 -16.15 -0.07
C PHE A 7 -3.78 -16.60 -0.52
N GLY A 8 -3.65 -17.11 -1.75
CA GLY A 8 -2.37 -17.48 -2.37
C GLY A 8 -1.47 -16.27 -2.55
N LEU A 9 -1.97 -15.18 -3.14
CA LEU A 9 -1.23 -13.91 -3.27
C LEU A 9 -0.82 -13.33 -1.91
N ALA A 10 -1.74 -13.32 -0.93
CA ALA A 10 -1.44 -12.86 0.42
C ALA A 10 -0.39 -13.75 1.12
N ALA A 11 -0.45 -15.06 0.91
CA ALA A 11 0.54 -16.01 1.42
C ALA A 11 1.91 -15.80 0.75
N THR A 12 1.95 -15.46 -0.53
CA THR A 12 3.20 -15.16 -1.24
C THR A 12 3.95 -14.01 -0.58
N TRP A 13 3.27 -12.95 -0.15
CA TRP A 13 3.94 -11.82 0.50
C TRP A 13 4.27 -12.05 1.98
N ARG A 14 3.45 -12.84 2.68
CA ARG A 14 3.62 -13.07 4.13
C ARG A 14 4.59 -14.20 4.48
N TRP A 15 4.71 -15.20 3.60
CA TRP A 15 5.55 -16.38 3.83
C TRP A 15 6.74 -16.51 2.90
N THR A 16 6.78 -15.80 1.76
CA THR A 16 7.95 -15.84 0.87
C THR A 16 8.93 -14.76 1.27
N SER A 17 10.21 -15.13 1.34
CA SER A 17 11.40 -14.34 1.69
C SER A 17 11.56 -12.96 1.02
N LEU A 18 10.64 -12.52 0.16
CA LEU A 18 10.64 -11.19 -0.49
C LEU A 18 10.40 -10.05 0.50
N GLY A 19 9.69 -10.29 1.61
CA GLY A 19 9.60 -9.32 2.71
C GLY A 19 10.94 -9.04 3.39
N GLN A 20 11.93 -9.93 3.26
CA GLN A 20 13.30 -9.72 3.75
C GLN A 20 14.20 -9.03 2.71
N SER A 21 13.85 -9.08 1.42
CA SER A 21 14.61 -8.41 0.36
C SER A 21 14.22 -6.94 0.15
N PHE A 22 13.01 -6.54 0.57
CA PHE A 22 12.64 -5.14 0.72
C PHE A 22 13.16 -4.62 2.07
N ASP A 23 14.49 -4.56 2.15
CA ASP A 23 15.20 -4.06 3.30
C ASP A 23 14.73 -2.62 3.58
N VAL A 24 14.28 -2.38 4.81
CA VAL A 24 13.82 -1.07 5.30
C VAL A 24 14.88 0.00 5.02
N ALA A 25 16.16 -0.40 4.94
CA ALA A 25 17.30 0.43 4.55
C ALA A 25 17.18 1.06 3.14
N THR A 26 16.56 0.38 2.16
CA THR A 26 16.36 0.96 0.81
C THR A 26 15.26 2.02 0.83
N ILE A 27 14.21 1.79 1.65
CA ILE A 27 13.11 2.75 1.83
C ILE A 27 13.61 3.99 2.61
N ALA A 28 14.46 3.79 3.61
CA ALA A 28 15.10 4.86 4.37
C ALA A 28 16.06 5.71 3.52
N SER A 29 16.70 5.12 2.49
CA SER A 29 17.57 5.90 1.58
C SER A 29 16.84 6.95 0.74
N TRP A 30 15.50 6.88 0.66
CA TRP A 30 14.65 7.91 0.05
C TRP A 30 14.17 8.98 1.06
N GLU A 31 14.34 8.78 2.36
CA GLU A 31 13.92 9.76 3.40
C GLU A 31 14.57 11.12 3.22
N ALA A 32 15.88 11.14 2.91
CA ALA A 32 16.66 12.38 2.86
C ALA A 32 16.21 13.36 1.76
N SER A 33 15.39 12.93 0.79
CA SER A 33 14.86 13.80 -0.28
C SER A 33 13.39 14.18 -0.08
N LEU A 34 12.68 13.53 0.84
CA LEU A 34 11.23 13.70 1.02
C LEU A 34 10.86 14.67 2.15
N GLU A 35 11.70 14.81 3.17
CA GLU A 35 11.42 15.65 4.34
C GLU A 35 11.28 17.15 4.00
N GLU A 36 12.02 17.65 2.99
CA GLU A 36 11.95 19.05 2.54
C GLU A 36 10.90 19.31 1.44
N SER A 37 10.32 18.27 0.84
CA SER A 37 9.46 18.43 -0.33
C SER A 37 7.99 18.57 0.04
N ARG A 38 7.36 19.69 -0.35
CA ARG A 38 5.90 19.93 -0.22
C ARG A 38 5.04 18.82 -0.87
N LEU A 39 5.65 17.98 -1.70
CA LEU A 39 5.02 16.86 -2.39
C LEU A 39 5.07 15.52 -1.63
N ALA A 40 5.70 15.47 -0.45
CA ALA A 40 5.74 14.29 0.43
C ALA A 40 4.39 13.54 0.57
N PRO A 41 3.25 14.19 0.88
CA PRO A 41 1.97 13.48 1.00
C PRO A 41 1.51 12.81 -0.30
N LEU A 42 1.87 13.35 -1.46
CA LEU A 42 1.48 12.80 -2.76
C LEU A 42 2.21 11.48 -3.04
N TYR A 43 3.49 11.40 -2.68
CA TYR A 43 4.28 10.17 -2.81
C TYR A 43 3.76 9.08 -1.88
N VAL A 44 3.42 9.43 -0.63
CA VAL A 44 2.85 8.45 0.31
C VAL A 44 1.54 7.90 -0.22
N ILE A 45 0.60 8.77 -0.62
CA ILE A 45 -0.68 8.33 -1.19
C ILE A 45 -0.44 7.44 -2.43
N GLY A 46 0.47 7.85 -3.32
CA GLY A 46 0.84 7.05 -4.50
C GLY A 46 1.36 5.65 -4.15
N ALA A 47 2.22 5.54 -3.13
CA ALA A 47 2.73 4.26 -2.66
C ALA A 47 1.60 3.36 -2.11
N TYR A 48 0.65 3.93 -1.34
CA TYR A 48 -0.51 3.17 -0.85
C TYR A 48 -1.46 2.73 -1.98
N LEU A 49 -1.70 3.58 -2.98
CA LEU A 49 -2.53 3.23 -4.13
C LEU A 49 -1.93 2.07 -4.93
N LEU A 50 -0.64 2.18 -5.28
CA LEU A 50 0.08 1.13 -6.01
C LEU A 50 0.19 -0.14 -5.17
N GLY A 51 0.50 -0.02 -3.87
CA GLY A 51 0.57 -1.14 -2.96
C GLY A 51 -0.75 -1.89 -2.85
N GLY A 52 -1.87 -1.18 -2.67
CA GLY A 52 -3.19 -1.82 -2.62
C GLY A 52 -3.57 -2.53 -3.91
N LEU A 53 -3.22 -1.93 -5.07
CA LEU A 53 -3.48 -2.54 -6.37
C LEU A 53 -2.65 -3.82 -6.60
N LEU A 54 -1.42 -3.86 -6.06
CA LEU A 54 -0.52 -5.02 -6.12
C LEU A 54 -0.77 -6.03 -4.99
N ALA A 55 -1.78 -5.81 -4.14
CA ALA A 55 -2.01 -6.57 -2.91
C ALA A 55 -0.78 -6.63 -1.98
N PHE A 56 0.01 -5.56 -1.98
CA PHE A 56 1.19 -5.40 -1.12
C PHE A 56 0.78 -5.29 0.36
N PRO A 57 1.60 -5.77 1.30
CA PRO A 57 1.27 -5.71 2.72
C PRO A 57 1.15 -4.26 3.21
N VAL A 58 -0.07 -3.83 3.54
CA VAL A 58 -0.32 -2.48 4.04
C VAL A 58 0.44 -2.18 5.33
N THR A 59 0.71 -3.20 6.15
CA THR A 59 1.51 -3.07 7.38
C THR A 59 2.94 -2.59 7.12
N LEU A 60 3.54 -2.98 5.99
CA LEU A 60 4.89 -2.54 5.62
C LEU A 60 4.87 -1.07 5.16
N LEU A 61 3.82 -0.67 4.44
CA LEU A 61 3.62 0.73 4.05
C LEU A 61 3.43 1.62 5.29
N ILE A 62 2.67 1.17 6.29
CA ILE A 62 2.50 1.88 7.56
C ILE A 62 3.83 2.00 8.29
N ALA A 63 4.59 0.90 8.40
CA ALA A 63 5.91 0.93 9.03
C ALA A 63 6.87 1.89 8.31
N ALA A 64 6.94 1.83 6.97
CA ALA A 64 7.74 2.75 6.16
C ALA A 64 7.33 4.21 6.37
N THR A 65 6.03 4.50 6.44
CA THR A 65 5.54 5.85 6.70
C THR A 65 5.88 6.31 8.12
N ALA A 66 5.90 5.40 9.10
CA ALA A 66 6.27 5.69 10.48
C ALA A 66 7.78 5.88 10.68
N PHE A 67 8.62 5.28 9.84
CA PHE A 67 10.05 5.58 9.80
C PHE A 67 10.30 6.96 9.14
N ALA A 68 9.67 7.20 7.98
CA ALA A 68 9.88 8.41 7.19
C ALA A 68 9.28 9.70 7.79
N PHE A 69 8.32 9.58 8.71
CA PHE A 69 7.63 10.72 9.30
C PHE A 69 7.43 10.53 10.79
N GLY A 70 7.30 11.65 11.53
CA GLY A 70 6.94 11.60 12.95
C GLY A 70 5.59 10.91 13.22
N PRO A 71 5.33 10.46 14.47
CA PRO A 71 4.19 9.59 14.78
C PRO A 71 2.83 10.14 14.35
N TRP A 72 2.61 11.45 14.50
CA TRP A 72 1.34 12.09 14.19
C TRP A 72 1.10 12.24 12.69
N THR A 73 2.12 12.68 11.94
CA THR A 73 2.06 12.81 10.47
C THR A 73 1.99 11.44 9.81
N ALA A 74 2.77 10.48 10.30
CA ALA A 74 2.71 9.10 9.84
C ALA A 74 1.32 8.48 10.01
N PHE A 75 0.66 8.73 11.15
CA PHE A 75 -0.70 8.29 11.39
C PHE A 75 -1.68 8.86 10.36
N ILE A 76 -1.66 10.18 10.15
CA ILE A 76 -2.55 10.86 9.19
C ILE A 76 -2.30 10.35 7.77
N TYR A 77 -1.05 10.26 7.34
CA TYR A 77 -0.70 9.82 5.99
C TYR A 77 -1.02 8.35 5.76
N SER A 78 -0.77 7.50 6.75
CA SER A 78 -1.14 6.09 6.67
C SER A 78 -2.66 5.91 6.58
N LEU A 79 -3.42 6.66 7.38
CA LEU A 79 -4.88 6.60 7.36
C LEU A 79 -5.44 7.04 6.00
N LEU A 80 -5.01 8.21 5.50
CA LEU A 80 -5.43 8.71 4.20
C LEU A 80 -5.02 7.77 3.07
N GLY A 81 -3.77 7.30 3.07
CA GLY A 81 -3.27 6.33 2.10
C GLY A 81 -4.10 5.05 2.09
N CYS A 82 -4.39 4.47 3.26
CA CYS A 82 -5.23 3.29 3.39
C CYS A 82 -6.63 3.51 2.80
N VAL A 83 -7.30 4.60 3.19
CA VAL A 83 -8.67 4.90 2.75
C VAL A 83 -8.73 5.16 1.25
N SER A 84 -7.80 5.95 0.71
CA SER A 84 -7.71 6.19 -0.74
C SER A 84 -7.45 4.91 -1.51
N SER A 85 -6.55 4.06 -1.03
CA SER A 85 -6.23 2.76 -1.64
C SER A 85 -7.42 1.81 -1.63
N ALA A 86 -8.07 1.65 -0.49
CA ALA A 86 -9.27 0.82 -0.36
C ALA A 86 -10.40 1.33 -1.28
N THR A 87 -10.61 2.65 -1.34
CA THR A 87 -11.61 3.27 -2.21
C THR A 87 -11.31 2.99 -3.68
N LEU A 88 -10.05 3.08 -4.09
CA LEU A 88 -9.60 2.80 -5.46
C LEU A 88 -9.81 1.34 -5.83
N VAL A 89 -9.30 0.39 -5.02
CA VAL A 89 -9.44 -1.05 -5.27
C VAL A 89 -10.92 -1.47 -5.26
N TYR A 90 -11.71 -0.94 -4.32
CA TYR A 90 -13.16 -1.16 -4.29
C TYR A 90 -13.85 -0.59 -5.52
N GLY A 91 -13.51 0.63 -5.95
CA GLY A 91 -14.04 1.26 -7.15
C GLY A 91 -13.76 0.44 -8.41
N ILE A 92 -12.53 -0.06 -8.55
CA ILE A 92 -12.12 -0.96 -9.65
C ILE A 92 -12.95 -2.25 -9.61
N GLY A 93 -13.04 -2.90 -8.44
CA GLY A 93 -13.83 -4.13 -8.29
C GLY A 93 -15.32 -3.90 -8.58
N ARG A 94 -15.88 -2.76 -8.16
CA ARG A 94 -17.27 -2.37 -8.42
C ARG A 94 -17.52 -2.08 -9.91
N ALA A 95 -16.58 -1.47 -10.61
CA ALA A 95 -16.69 -1.21 -12.05
C ALA A 95 -16.62 -2.52 -12.85
N LEU A 96 -15.66 -3.39 -12.53
CA LEU A 96 -15.50 -4.69 -13.19
C LEU A 96 -16.66 -5.67 -12.91
N GLY A 97 -17.24 -5.62 -11.71
CA GLY A 97 -18.32 -6.52 -11.29
C GLY A 97 -19.69 -6.19 -11.89
N ARG A 98 -19.85 -5.07 -12.60
CA ARG A 98 -21.15 -4.66 -13.18
C ARG A 98 -21.49 -5.35 -14.49
N ASP A 99 -20.53 -5.94 -15.19
CA ASP A 99 -20.78 -6.66 -16.45
C ASP A 99 -20.87 -8.19 -16.29
N THR A 100 -20.59 -8.73 -15.09
CA THR A 100 -20.56 -10.21 -14.88
C THR A 100 -21.78 -10.76 -14.15
N VAL A 101 -22.63 -9.92 -13.56
CA VAL A 101 -23.81 -10.36 -12.80
C VAL A 101 -25.06 -9.61 -13.27
N VAL A 102 -25.51 -9.89 -14.49
CA VAL A 102 -26.89 -10.32 -14.83
C VAL A 102 -26.89 -10.84 -16.28
N ARG A 103 -26.77 -12.15 -16.44
CA ARG A 103 -27.82 -12.94 -17.08
C ARG A 103 -28.00 -14.23 -16.31
#